data_AF-A0A0D7KFF2-F1
#
_entry.id   AF-A0A0D7KFF2-F1
#
_cell.length_a   1.000
_cell.length_b   1.000
_cell.length_c   1.000
_cell.angle_alpha   90.00
_cell.angle_beta   90.00
_cell.angle_gamma   90.00
#
_symmetry.space_group_name_H-M   'P 1'
#
loop_
_entity.id
_entity.type
_entity.pdbx_description
1 polymer ?
#
loop_
_entity_poly.entity_id
_entity_poly.type
_entity_poly.pdbx_seq_one_letter_code
_entity_poly.pdbx_strand_id
1 'polypeptide(L)'
;MPKHIKIYALILIIIILINAVMYRHLENQSSAKYNDLYSLYQQKNDSAFVYLVKHASKTIPLADTLMALSESKENEDPAKIRQLIDKAKILAEEIDEQLLTFIEFSDIYTNNAVPKHFINNTALTTDEQYNMFILAREARIWWPLYDISRSYWKSKAKVIDSKTRKTLRLLATELYELNKTITSFKDEDAAHMFYLADNYKALMLGKLKPHLERLKKIIFDFSGRK
;
A
#
# COMPACT_ATOMS: atom_id res chain seq x y z
N MET A 1 16.04 42.16 56.14
CA MET A 1 15.68 40.74 55.96
C MET A 1 16.53 39.88 56.91
N PRO A 2 15.92 39.12 57.84
CA PRO A 2 16.65 38.28 58.80
C PRO A 2 17.53 37.25 58.07
N LYS A 3 18.76 37.01 58.58
CA LYS A 3 19.79 36.15 57.96
C LYS A 3 19.26 34.77 57.58
N HIS A 4 18.37 34.20 58.39
CA HIS A 4 17.75 32.89 58.15
C HIS A 4 16.89 32.86 56.88
N ILE A 5 16.16 33.93 56.55
CA ILE A 5 15.33 33.99 55.33
C ILE A 5 16.20 33.96 54.07
N LYS A 6 17.37 34.62 54.09
CA LYS A 6 18.32 34.58 52.97
C LYS A 6 18.91 33.17 52.77
N ILE A 7 19.18 32.45 53.87
CA ILE A 7 19.68 31.07 53.84
C ILE A 7 18.60 30.12 53.30
N TYR A 8 17.35 30.23 53.77
CA TYR A 8 16.25 29.41 53.26
C TYR A 8 15.94 29.69 51.78
N ALA A 9 15.98 30.96 51.35
CA ALA A 9 15.81 31.31 49.94
C ALA A 9 16.94 30.74 49.06
N LEU A 10 18.19 30.77 49.53
CA LEU A 10 19.32 30.17 48.82
C LEU A 10 19.15 28.65 48.66
N ILE A 11 18.74 27.96 49.73
CA ILE A 11 18.46 26.51 49.71
C ILE A 11 17.33 26.18 48.72
N LEU A 12 16.25 26.97 48.70
CA LEU A 12 15.15 26.79 47.76
C LEU A 12 15.61 26.96 46.29
N ILE A 13 16.42 27.99 46.01
CA ILE A 13 16.97 28.22 44.66
C ILE A 13 17.83 27.03 44.23
N ILE A 14 18.68 26.50 45.12
CA ILE A 14 19.50 25.32 44.85
C ILE A 14 18.62 24.10 44.54
N ILE A 15 17.56 23.85 45.32
CA ILE A 15 16.63 22.75 45.08
C ILE A 15 15.93 22.90 43.72
N ILE A 16 15.48 24.10 43.36
CA ILE A 16 14.85 24.37 42.05
C ILE A 16 15.85 24.10 40.92
N LEU A 17 17.09 24.56 41.04
CA LEU A 17 18.13 24.34 40.03
C LEU A 17 18.45 22.85 39.85
N ILE A 18 18.58 22.09 40.95
CA ILE A 18 18.81 20.64 40.91
C ILE A 18 17.63 19.94 40.20
N ASN A 19 16.39 20.28 40.55
CA ASN A 19 15.21 19.72 39.91
C ASN A 19 15.14 20.07 38.42
N ALA A 20 15.47 21.31 38.03
CA ALA A 20 15.50 21.72 36.62
C ALA A 20 16.55 20.95 35.81
N VAL A 21 17.74 20.71 36.39
CA VAL A 21 18.79 19.90 35.75
C VAL A 21 18.39 18.43 35.67
N MET A 22 17.85 17.86 36.76
CA MET A 22 17.36 16.47 36.76
C MET A 22 16.23 16.27 35.75
N TYR A 23 15.29 17.21 35.66
CA TYR A 23 14.20 17.17 34.69
C TYR A 23 14.74 17.16 33.26
N ARG A 24 15.64 18.09 32.90
CA ARG A 24 16.27 18.12 31.57
C ARG A 24 17.05 16.84 31.27
N HIS A 25 17.73 16.27 32.26
CA HIS A 25 18.47 15.03 32.06
C HIS A 25 17.53 13.85 31.76
N LEU A 26 16.46 13.69 32.53
CA LEU A 26 15.44 12.67 32.31
C LEU A 26 14.71 12.86 30.98
N GLU A 27 14.38 14.10 30.62
CA GLU A 27 13.77 14.46 29.34
C GLU A 27 14.68 14.11 28.16
N ASN A 28 15.98 14.42 28.23
CA ASN A 28 16.96 14.06 27.22
C ASN A 28 17.13 12.54 27.11
N GLN A 29 17.18 11.81 28.24
CA GLN A 29 17.30 10.35 28.24
C GLN A 29 16.04 9.69 27.66
N SER A 30 14.86 10.21 27.98
CA SER A 30 13.57 9.76 27.43
C SER A 30 13.52 10.01 25.93
N SER A 31 13.87 11.21 25.49
CA SER A 31 13.92 11.58 24.06
C SER A 31 14.90 10.69 23.28
N ALA A 32 16.08 10.41 23.85
CA ALA A 32 17.06 9.53 23.22
C ALA A 32 16.53 8.09 23.04
N LYS A 33 15.93 7.51 24.09
CA LYS A 33 15.30 6.18 24.01
C LYS A 33 14.14 6.13 23.03
N TYR A 34 13.34 7.19 22.98
CA TYR A 34 12.21 7.30 22.06
C TYR A 34 12.70 7.36 20.59
N ASN A 35 13.72 8.18 20.31
CA ASN A 35 14.34 8.28 18.99
C ASN A 35 15.00 6.96 18.55
N ASP A 36 15.64 6.24 19.47
CA ASP A 36 16.26 4.93 19.19
C ASP A 36 15.19 3.88 18.80
N LEU A 37 14.15 3.73 19.62
CA LEU A 37 13.02 2.84 19.35
C LEU A 37 12.38 3.15 17.99
N TYR A 38 12.18 4.43 17.73
CA TYR A 38 11.65 4.94 16.48
C TYR A 38 12.55 4.58 15.28
N SER A 39 13.87 4.75 15.40
CA SER A 39 14.81 4.39 14.34
C SER A 39 14.75 2.90 14.00
N LEU A 40 14.57 2.05 15.01
CA LEU A 40 14.39 0.60 14.84
C LEU A 40 13.07 0.28 14.13
N TYR A 41 11.98 0.99 14.43
CA TYR A 41 10.71 0.83 13.71
C TYR A 41 10.85 1.21 12.24
N GLN A 42 11.45 2.36 11.94
CA GLN A 42 11.68 2.79 10.55
C GLN A 42 12.55 1.77 9.81
N GLN A 43 13.66 1.32 10.42
CA GLN A 43 14.54 0.32 9.83
C GLN A 43 13.82 -1.00 9.53
N LYS A 44 12.94 -1.44 10.44
CA LYS A 44 12.11 -2.64 10.24
C LYS A 44 11.09 -2.43 9.12
N ASN A 45 10.44 -1.27 9.06
CA ASN A 45 9.49 -0.92 8.01
C ASN A 45 10.19 -0.88 6.63
N ASP A 46 11.34 -0.22 6.53
CA ASP A 46 12.16 -0.16 5.32
C ASP A 46 12.60 -1.56 4.87
N SER A 47 13.08 -2.39 5.81
CA SER A 47 13.45 -3.77 5.52
C SER A 47 12.26 -4.59 5.00
N ALA A 48 11.09 -4.43 5.61
CA ALA A 48 9.87 -5.11 5.17
C ALA A 48 9.42 -4.62 3.79
N PHE A 49 9.46 -3.31 3.53
CA PHE A 49 9.16 -2.74 2.21
C PHE A 49 10.07 -3.32 1.13
N VAL A 50 11.40 -3.29 1.34
CA VAL A 50 12.37 -3.84 0.38
C VAL A 50 12.14 -5.33 0.15
N TYR A 51 11.85 -6.09 1.20
CA TYR A 51 11.50 -7.51 1.08
C TYR A 51 10.25 -7.72 0.22
N LEU A 52 9.17 -6.98 0.50
CA LEU A 52 7.92 -7.07 -0.24
C LEU A 52 8.12 -6.75 -1.72
N VAL A 53 8.86 -5.70 -2.06
CA VAL A 53 9.17 -5.36 -3.46
C VAL A 53 9.95 -6.48 -4.13
N LYS A 54 11.03 -6.96 -3.52
CA LYS A 54 11.89 -8.03 -4.07
C LYS A 54 11.14 -9.34 -4.27
N HIS A 55 10.18 -9.63 -3.40
CA HIS A 55 9.37 -10.85 -3.43
C HIS A 55 7.98 -10.66 -4.06
N ALA A 56 7.71 -9.51 -4.67
CA ALA A 56 6.45 -9.20 -5.32
C ALA A 56 6.05 -10.28 -6.34
N SER A 57 4.82 -10.77 -6.23
CA SER A 57 4.15 -11.58 -7.23
C SER A 57 4.03 -10.82 -8.55
N LYS A 58 4.25 -11.55 -9.65
CA LYS A 58 4.07 -11.03 -11.00
C LYS A 58 2.59 -10.89 -11.30
N THR A 59 2.18 -9.81 -11.97
CA THR A 59 0.79 -9.61 -12.40
C THR A 59 0.47 -10.36 -13.70
N ILE A 60 1.49 -10.86 -14.41
CA ILE A 60 1.37 -11.61 -15.68
C ILE A 60 0.35 -12.75 -15.62
N PRO A 61 0.32 -13.64 -14.61
CA PRO A 61 -0.63 -14.75 -14.59
C PRO A 61 -2.09 -14.30 -14.58
N LEU A 62 -2.38 -13.18 -13.91
CA LEU A 62 -3.71 -12.57 -13.94
C LEU A 62 -3.97 -11.99 -15.33
N ALA A 63 -3.05 -11.20 -15.87
CA ALA A 63 -3.16 -10.61 -17.20
C ALA A 63 -3.45 -11.66 -18.29
N ASP A 64 -2.70 -12.75 -18.31
CA ASP A 64 -2.89 -13.87 -19.23
C ASP A 64 -4.28 -14.50 -19.08
N THR A 65 -4.74 -14.68 -17.84
CA THR A 65 -6.06 -15.26 -17.55
C THR A 65 -7.19 -14.32 -18.02
N LEU A 66 -7.06 -13.02 -17.80
CA LEU A 66 -8.03 -12.01 -18.28
C LEU A 66 -8.03 -11.91 -19.80
N MET A 67 -6.86 -11.98 -20.44
CA MET A 67 -6.74 -12.00 -21.90
C MET A 67 -7.43 -13.23 -22.49
N ALA A 68 -7.17 -14.42 -21.94
CA ALA A 68 -7.82 -15.66 -22.36
C ALA A 68 -9.36 -15.61 -22.22
N LEU A 69 -9.88 -15.03 -21.14
CA LEU A 69 -11.31 -14.80 -20.98
C LEU A 69 -11.85 -13.82 -22.04
N SER A 70 -11.10 -12.77 -22.36
CA SER A 70 -11.51 -11.77 -23.35
C SER A 70 -11.60 -12.32 -24.77
N GLU A 71 -10.81 -13.34 -25.08
CA GLU A 71 -10.72 -13.99 -26.40
C GLU A 71 -11.61 -15.24 -26.52
N SER A 72 -12.31 -15.60 -25.43
CA SER A 72 -13.15 -16.79 -25.39
C SER A 72 -14.27 -16.76 -26.42
N LYS A 73 -14.49 -17.89 -27.11
CA LYS A 73 -15.55 -18.05 -28.12
C LYS A 73 -16.89 -18.41 -27.48
N GLU A 74 -17.99 -18.14 -28.18
CA GLU A 74 -19.36 -18.38 -27.67
C GLU A 74 -19.70 -19.86 -27.45
N ASN A 75 -18.96 -20.76 -28.11
CA ASN A 75 -19.12 -22.21 -28.02
C ASN A 75 -18.07 -22.90 -27.14
N GLU A 76 -17.30 -22.15 -26.35
CA GLU A 76 -16.36 -22.76 -25.40
C GLU A 76 -17.08 -23.51 -24.28
N ASP A 77 -16.43 -24.55 -23.78
CA ASP A 77 -16.92 -25.32 -22.64
C ASP A 77 -17.15 -24.40 -21.43
N PRO A 78 -18.40 -24.31 -20.92
CA PRO A 78 -18.70 -23.48 -19.76
C PRO A 78 -17.88 -23.81 -18.51
N ALA A 79 -17.46 -25.08 -18.34
CA ALA A 79 -16.62 -25.48 -17.22
C ALA A 79 -15.22 -24.85 -17.32
N LYS A 80 -14.66 -24.77 -18.52
CA LYS A 80 -13.37 -24.09 -18.78
C LYS A 80 -13.45 -22.59 -18.50
N ILE A 81 -14.50 -21.92 -18.97
CA ILE A 81 -14.70 -20.48 -18.72
C ILE A 81 -14.87 -20.21 -17.21
N ARG A 82 -15.62 -21.06 -16.52
CA ARG A 82 -15.75 -20.97 -15.06
C ARG A 82 -14.38 -21.07 -14.36
N GLN A 83 -13.57 -22.07 -14.70
CA GLN A 83 -12.25 -22.25 -14.10
C GLN A 83 -11.35 -21.02 -14.31
N LEU A 84 -11.41 -20.40 -15.49
CA LEU A 84 -10.69 -19.17 -15.78
C LEU A 84 -11.19 -17.99 -14.93
N ILE A 85 -12.51 -17.83 -14.77
CA ILE A 85 -13.09 -16.79 -13.91
C ILE A 85 -12.68 -16.99 -12.45
N ASP A 86 -12.78 -18.21 -11.93
CA ASP A 86 -12.42 -18.53 -10.55
C ASP A 86 -10.92 -18.31 -10.30
N LYS A 87 -10.07 -18.72 -11.24
CA LYS A 87 -8.62 -18.43 -11.21
C LYS A 87 -8.33 -16.93 -11.23
N ALA A 88 -9.01 -16.17 -12.10
CA ALA A 88 -8.83 -14.72 -12.18
C ALA A 88 -9.17 -14.02 -10.87
N LYS A 89 -10.25 -14.45 -10.18
CA LYS A 89 -10.63 -13.87 -8.89
C LYS A 89 -9.57 -14.07 -7.81
N ILE A 90 -9.03 -15.29 -7.70
CA ILE A 90 -7.97 -15.60 -6.72
C ILE A 90 -6.72 -14.76 -6.99
N LEU A 91 -6.29 -14.70 -8.25
CA LEU A 91 -5.12 -13.92 -8.64
C LEU A 91 -5.34 -12.41 -8.47
N ALA A 92 -6.56 -11.91 -8.70
CA ALA A 92 -6.89 -10.51 -8.48
C ALA A 92 -6.86 -10.12 -7.00
N GLU A 93 -7.31 -10.99 -6.11
CA GLU A 93 -7.23 -10.78 -4.66
C GLU A 93 -5.77 -10.61 -4.21
N GLU A 94 -4.89 -11.53 -4.65
CA GLU A 94 -3.46 -11.49 -4.34
C GLU A 94 -2.79 -10.19 -4.83
N ILE A 95 -3.07 -9.77 -6.07
CA ILE A 95 -2.51 -8.53 -6.63
C ILE A 95 -3.07 -7.29 -5.92
N ASP A 96 -4.38 -7.25 -5.65
CA ASP A 96 -5.02 -6.13 -4.95
C ASP A 96 -4.44 -5.97 -3.54
N GLU A 97 -4.22 -7.07 -2.81
CA GLU A 97 -3.59 -7.06 -1.48
C GLU A 97 -2.13 -6.64 -1.52
N GLN A 98 -1.35 -7.14 -2.50
CA GLN A 98 0.04 -6.76 -2.67
C GLN A 98 0.19 -5.24 -2.89
N LEU A 99 -0.64 -4.63 -3.76
CA LEU A 99 -0.59 -3.20 -4.03
C LEU A 99 -0.91 -2.36 -2.80
N LEU A 100 -1.88 -2.79 -1.98
CA LEU A 100 -2.20 -2.12 -0.72
C LEU A 100 -1.06 -2.26 0.28
N THR A 101 -0.44 -3.42 0.35
CA THR A 101 0.69 -3.69 1.24
C THR A 101 1.89 -2.82 0.87
N PHE A 102 2.18 -2.61 -0.42
CA PHE A 102 3.23 -1.66 -0.82
C PHE A 102 2.94 -0.24 -0.32
N ILE A 103 1.67 0.20 -0.37
CA ILE A 103 1.28 1.54 0.09
C ILE A 103 1.38 1.62 1.62
N GLU A 104 0.92 0.60 2.35
CA GLU A 104 1.04 0.55 3.81
C GLU A 104 2.51 0.61 4.26
N PHE A 105 3.38 -0.17 3.65
CA PHE A 105 4.82 -0.17 3.97
C PHE A 105 5.61 0.96 3.31
N SER A 106 4.96 1.84 2.54
CA SER A 106 5.58 3.06 2.02
C SER A 106 5.62 4.21 3.02
N ASP A 107 5.16 3.97 4.26
CA ASP A 107 5.28 4.90 5.38
C ASP A 107 6.71 5.42 5.51
N ILE A 108 6.84 6.75 5.59
CA ILE A 108 8.03 7.40 6.09
C ILE A 108 7.62 7.92 7.45
N TYR A 109 8.00 7.21 8.50
CA TYR A 109 7.86 7.79 9.81
C TYR A 109 8.78 9.04 9.79
N THR A 110 8.33 10.14 10.38
CA THR A 110 9.23 11.20 10.91
C THR A 110 9.13 11.22 12.44
N ASN A 111 10.11 11.77 13.17
CA ASN A 111 10.25 11.68 14.65
C ASN A 111 9.04 12.13 15.51
N ASN A 112 7.92 12.54 14.90
CA ASN A 112 6.63 12.88 15.53
C ASN A 112 5.42 12.29 14.78
N ALA A 113 5.59 11.21 14.00
CA ALA A 113 4.55 10.63 13.17
C ALA A 113 3.48 9.93 14.01
N VAL A 114 2.51 10.71 14.47
CA VAL A 114 1.20 10.18 14.87
C VAL A 114 0.47 9.76 13.58
N PRO A 115 -0.14 8.56 13.52
CA PRO A 115 -0.98 8.19 12.38
C PRO A 115 -1.98 9.30 12.08
N LYS A 116 -1.91 9.88 10.88
CA LYS A 116 -2.82 10.94 10.48
C LYS A 116 -4.18 10.38 10.12
N HIS A 117 -4.19 9.17 9.55
CA HIS A 117 -5.40 8.44 9.18
C HIS A 117 -5.33 7.00 9.70
N PHE A 118 -6.48 6.43 10.01
CA PHE A 118 -6.62 5.04 10.43
C PHE A 118 -7.82 4.42 9.73
N ILE A 119 -7.59 3.40 8.90
CA ILE A 119 -8.64 2.70 8.15
C ILE A 119 -8.47 1.19 8.37
N ASN A 120 -9.48 0.53 8.95
CA ASN A 120 -9.52 -0.94 9.09
C ASN A 120 -8.21 -1.56 9.61
N ASN A 121 -7.62 -0.96 10.66
CA ASN A 121 -6.34 -1.34 11.28
C ASN A 121 -5.06 -0.96 10.52
N THR A 122 -5.17 -0.34 9.35
CA THR A 122 -4.03 0.27 8.65
C THR A 122 -3.84 1.70 9.15
N ALA A 123 -2.68 1.96 9.75
CA ALA A 123 -2.22 3.30 10.09
C ALA A 123 -1.55 3.93 8.86
N LEU A 124 -1.88 5.19 8.59
CA LEU A 124 -1.31 5.93 7.45
C LEU A 124 -0.76 7.25 7.97
N THR A 125 0.52 7.50 7.71
CA THR A 125 1.26 8.62 8.30
C THR A 125 1.17 9.91 7.48
N THR A 126 0.81 9.82 6.19
CA THR A 126 0.72 10.97 5.28
C THR A 126 -0.59 11.02 4.48
N ASP A 127 -0.97 12.21 4.00
CA ASP A 127 -2.12 12.36 3.10
C ASP A 127 -1.88 11.71 1.73
N GLU A 128 -0.63 11.72 1.25
CA GLU A 128 -0.27 11.09 -0.02
C GLU A 128 -0.53 9.58 0.04
N GLN A 129 -0.07 8.95 1.11
CA GLN A 129 -0.28 7.52 1.34
C GLN A 129 -1.77 7.21 1.52
N TYR A 130 -2.53 8.04 2.23
CA TYR A 130 -3.98 7.91 2.34
C TYR A 130 -4.67 7.99 0.97
N ASN A 131 -4.34 9.00 0.16
CA ASN A 131 -4.90 9.15 -1.17
C ASN A 131 -4.54 7.97 -2.08
N MET A 132 -3.31 7.47 -1.99
CA MET A 132 -2.87 6.26 -2.70
C MET A 132 -3.63 5.03 -2.24
N PHE A 133 -3.86 4.88 -0.93
CA PHE A 133 -4.60 3.75 -0.36
C PHE A 133 -6.06 3.75 -0.83
N ILE A 134 -6.73 4.91 -0.82
CA ILE A 134 -8.08 5.06 -1.38
C ILE A 134 -8.09 4.74 -2.87
N LEU A 135 -7.14 5.30 -3.64
CA LEU A 135 -7.03 5.05 -5.06
C LEU A 135 -6.83 3.55 -5.37
N ALA A 136 -5.96 2.85 -4.62
CA ALA A 136 -5.76 1.41 -4.76
C ALA A 136 -7.03 0.61 -4.43
N ARG A 137 -7.80 1.03 -3.42
CA ARG A 137 -9.09 0.40 -3.08
C ARG A 137 -10.13 0.57 -4.20
N GLU A 138 -10.18 1.73 -4.83
CA GLU A 138 -11.07 2.02 -5.96
C GLU A 138 -10.61 1.33 -7.25
N ALA A 139 -9.31 1.05 -7.37
CA ALA A 139 -8.68 0.36 -8.50
C ALA A 139 -8.71 -1.18 -8.39
N ARG A 140 -9.35 -1.74 -7.36
CA ARG A 140 -9.37 -3.19 -7.10
C ARG A 140 -10.02 -3.98 -8.23
N ILE A 141 -9.26 -4.92 -8.79
CA ILE A 141 -9.66 -5.75 -9.94
C ILE A 141 -10.58 -6.89 -9.49
N TRP A 142 -10.51 -7.28 -8.22
CA TRP A 142 -11.34 -8.35 -7.68
C TRP A 142 -12.84 -8.07 -7.82
N TRP A 143 -13.29 -6.84 -7.55
CA TRP A 143 -14.72 -6.46 -7.61
C TRP A 143 -15.40 -6.69 -8.97
N PRO A 144 -14.89 -6.16 -10.10
CA PRO A 144 -15.52 -6.39 -11.40
C PRO A 144 -15.55 -7.88 -11.78
N LEU A 145 -14.59 -8.70 -11.33
CA LEU A 145 -14.60 -10.14 -11.60
C LEU A 145 -15.74 -10.88 -10.91
N TYR A 146 -16.18 -10.43 -9.73
CA TYR A 146 -17.39 -10.94 -9.09
C TYR A 146 -18.66 -10.59 -9.89
N ASP A 147 -18.75 -9.35 -10.38
CA ASP A 147 -19.89 -8.91 -11.20
C ASP A 147 -19.93 -9.67 -12.54
N ILE A 148 -18.77 -9.92 -13.15
CA ILE A 148 -18.63 -10.74 -14.37
C ILE A 148 -19.05 -12.18 -14.09
N SER A 149 -18.53 -12.80 -13.03
CA SER A 149 -18.90 -14.16 -12.62
C SER A 149 -20.41 -14.28 -12.43
N ARG A 150 -21.01 -13.37 -11.67
CA ARG A 150 -22.46 -13.33 -11.41
C ARG A 150 -23.26 -13.21 -12.71
N SER A 151 -22.83 -12.33 -13.61
CA SER A 151 -23.50 -12.10 -14.90
C SER A 151 -23.43 -13.34 -15.80
N TYR A 152 -22.26 -13.97 -15.88
CA TYR A 152 -22.05 -15.23 -16.59
C TYR A 152 -22.91 -16.38 -16.03
N TRP A 153 -23.07 -16.44 -14.70
CA TRP A 153 -23.94 -17.44 -14.08
C TRP A 153 -25.42 -17.23 -14.36
N LYS A 154 -25.86 -15.97 -14.48
CA LYS A 154 -27.26 -15.63 -14.77
C LYS A 154 -27.62 -15.69 -16.25
N SER A 155 -26.65 -15.62 -17.15
CA SER A 155 -26.93 -15.64 -18.58
C SER A 155 -27.50 -17.00 -19.03
N LYS A 156 -28.53 -16.95 -19.88
CA LYS A 156 -29.16 -18.14 -20.48
C LYS A 156 -28.21 -18.87 -21.42
N ALA A 157 -27.54 -18.11 -22.29
CA ALA A 157 -26.38 -18.57 -23.05
C ALA A 157 -25.12 -18.25 -22.26
N LYS A 158 -24.28 -19.26 -22.02
CA LYS A 158 -23.02 -19.12 -21.26
C LYS A 158 -21.92 -18.43 -22.06
N VAL A 159 -22.17 -17.16 -22.34
CA VAL A 159 -21.35 -16.30 -23.20
C VAL A 159 -20.89 -15.07 -22.42
N ILE A 160 -19.66 -14.64 -22.68
CA ILE A 160 -19.12 -13.36 -22.21
C ILE A 160 -19.44 -12.31 -23.27
N ASP A 161 -20.16 -11.26 -22.89
CA ASP A 161 -20.58 -10.21 -23.81
C ASP A 161 -19.41 -9.31 -24.27
N SER A 162 -19.63 -8.54 -25.34
CA SER A 162 -18.61 -7.69 -25.95
C SER A 162 -18.05 -6.62 -24.98
N LYS A 163 -18.90 -6.03 -24.13
CA LYS A 163 -18.45 -5.03 -23.14
C LYS A 163 -17.53 -5.69 -22.13
N THR A 164 -17.92 -6.84 -21.60
CA THR A 164 -17.10 -7.61 -20.66
C THR A 164 -15.76 -8.03 -21.28
N ARG A 165 -15.76 -8.56 -22.52
CA ARG A 165 -14.53 -8.91 -23.24
C ARG A 165 -13.59 -7.71 -23.38
N LYS A 166 -14.13 -6.55 -23.78
CA LYS A 166 -13.34 -5.31 -23.90
C LYS A 166 -12.74 -4.89 -22.56
N THR A 167 -13.50 -4.92 -21.48
CA THR A 167 -13.02 -4.59 -20.13
C THR A 167 -11.91 -5.54 -19.68
N LEU A 168 -12.09 -6.85 -19.84
CA LEU A 168 -11.08 -7.85 -19.51
C LEU A 168 -9.77 -7.61 -20.25
N ARG A 169 -9.85 -7.28 -21.56
CA ARG A 169 -8.68 -6.95 -22.38
C ARG A 169 -7.96 -5.70 -21.88
N LEU A 170 -8.70 -4.63 -21.54
CA LEU A 170 -8.11 -3.40 -21.01
C LEU A 170 -7.42 -3.63 -19.68
N LEU A 171 -8.04 -4.40 -18.77
CA LEU A 171 -7.44 -4.79 -17.49
C LEU A 171 -6.17 -5.62 -17.71
N ALA A 172 -6.20 -6.60 -18.62
CA ALA A 172 -5.03 -7.41 -18.96
C ALA A 172 -3.86 -6.56 -19.47
N THR A 173 -4.11 -5.65 -20.41
CA THR A 173 -3.09 -4.72 -20.93
C THR A 173 -2.49 -3.86 -19.82
N GLU A 174 -3.32 -3.29 -18.95
CA GLU A 174 -2.82 -2.48 -17.84
C GLU A 174 -1.99 -3.30 -16.85
N LEU A 175 -2.39 -4.54 -16.58
CA LEU A 175 -1.64 -5.45 -15.72
C LEU A 175 -0.29 -5.85 -16.30
N TYR A 176 -0.15 -5.99 -17.63
CA TYR A 176 1.15 -6.19 -18.27
C TYR A 176 2.08 -4.99 -18.06
N GLU A 177 1.57 -3.76 -18.20
CA GLU A 177 2.36 -2.55 -17.95
C GLU A 177 2.70 -2.39 -16.47
N LEU A 178 1.75 -2.65 -15.57
CA LEU A 178 1.99 -2.68 -14.14
C LEU A 178 3.08 -3.70 -13.77
N ASN A 179 3.11 -4.87 -14.43
CA ASN A 179 4.15 -5.86 -14.21
C ASN A 179 5.54 -5.29 -14.51
N LYS A 180 5.69 -4.55 -15.62
CA LYS A 180 6.97 -3.95 -16.01
C LYS A 180 7.42 -2.94 -14.95
N THR A 181 6.50 -2.11 -14.47
CA THR A 181 6.79 -1.15 -13.40
C THR A 181 7.23 -1.86 -12.13
N ILE A 182 6.48 -2.83 -11.62
CA ILE A 182 6.85 -3.59 -10.40
C ILE A 182 8.19 -4.29 -10.60
N THR A 183 8.38 -4.98 -11.72
CA THR A 183 9.63 -5.71 -12.01
C THR A 183 10.83 -4.78 -12.10
N SER A 184 10.66 -3.54 -12.61
CA SER A 184 11.75 -2.57 -12.67
C SER A 184 12.33 -2.20 -11.28
N PHE A 185 11.52 -2.30 -10.22
CA PHE A 185 11.99 -2.13 -8.85
C PHE A 185 12.59 -3.40 -8.26
N LYS A 186 12.25 -4.59 -8.79
CA LYS A 186 12.84 -5.86 -8.32
C LYS A 186 14.28 -6.04 -8.77
N ASP A 187 14.59 -5.52 -9.94
CA ASP A 187 15.89 -5.68 -10.61
C ASP A 187 16.95 -4.69 -10.08
N GLU A 188 16.56 -3.75 -9.21
CA GLU A 188 17.48 -2.84 -8.51
C GLU A 188 18.14 -3.52 -7.29
N ASP A 189 19.35 -3.08 -6.94
CA ASP A 189 20.11 -3.68 -5.83
C ASP A 189 19.43 -3.41 -4.48
N ALA A 190 19.10 -4.47 -3.74
CA ALA A 190 18.46 -4.41 -2.43
C ALA A 190 19.27 -3.60 -1.41
N ALA A 191 20.61 -3.59 -1.51
CA ALA A 191 21.45 -2.76 -0.65
C ALA A 191 21.20 -1.26 -0.94
N HIS A 192 21.13 -0.88 -2.21
CA HIS A 192 20.86 0.50 -2.62
C HIS A 192 19.44 0.94 -2.25
N MET A 193 18.44 0.05 -2.39
CA MET A 193 17.07 0.33 -1.94
C MET A 193 16.98 0.57 -0.43
N PHE A 194 17.76 -0.15 0.37
CA PHE A 194 17.75 0.03 1.82
C PHE A 194 18.35 1.38 2.26
N TYR A 195 19.47 1.80 1.66
CA TYR A 195 20.11 3.08 2.00
C TYR A 195 19.32 4.30 1.52
N LEU A 196 18.45 4.15 0.52
CA LEU A 196 17.65 5.23 -0.07
C LEU A 196 16.14 4.94 0.04
N ALA A 197 15.73 4.20 1.06
CA ALA A 197 14.37 3.66 1.19
C ALA A 197 13.28 4.72 1.02
N ASP A 198 13.42 5.89 1.66
CA ASP A 198 12.46 6.99 1.56
C ASP A 198 12.27 7.48 0.11
N ASN A 199 13.38 7.69 -0.62
CA ASN A 199 13.33 8.10 -2.02
C ASN A 199 12.72 7.01 -2.91
N TYR A 200 13.02 5.74 -2.60
CA TYR A 200 12.49 4.58 -3.32
C TYR A 200 11.00 4.39 -3.12
N LYS A 201 10.51 4.53 -1.88
CA LYS A 201 9.09 4.48 -1.53
C LYS A 201 8.31 5.54 -2.29
N ALA A 202 8.76 6.80 -2.24
CA ALA A 202 8.13 7.90 -2.96
C ALA A 202 8.14 7.68 -4.48
N LEU A 203 9.28 7.24 -5.05
CA LEU A 203 9.39 6.92 -6.47
C LEU A 203 8.45 5.80 -6.89
N MET A 204 8.34 4.74 -6.08
CA MET A 204 7.45 3.61 -6.34
C MET A 204 6.00 4.03 -6.31
N LEU A 205 5.56 4.77 -5.29
CA LEU A 205 4.19 5.32 -5.25
C LEU A 205 3.91 6.19 -6.49
N GLY A 206 4.84 7.07 -6.85
CA GLY A 206 4.75 7.92 -8.02
C GLY A 206 4.61 7.14 -9.32
N LYS A 207 5.35 6.03 -9.48
CA LYS A 207 5.24 5.15 -10.66
C LYS A 207 3.99 4.26 -10.63
N LEU A 208 3.49 3.85 -9.47
CA LEU A 208 2.28 3.04 -9.33
C LEU A 208 1.01 3.86 -9.57
N LYS A 209 0.98 5.12 -9.14
CA LYS A 209 -0.21 5.99 -9.19
C LYS A 209 -0.89 6.02 -10.57
N PRO A 210 -0.19 6.25 -11.70
CA PRO A 210 -0.82 6.26 -13.02
C PRO A 210 -1.48 4.92 -13.39
N HIS A 211 -0.94 3.79 -12.94
CA HIS A 211 -1.54 2.48 -13.17
C HIS A 211 -2.85 2.34 -12.39
N LEU A 212 -2.86 2.74 -11.11
CA LEU A 212 -4.06 2.69 -10.29
C LEU A 212 -5.16 3.63 -10.83
N GLU A 213 -4.80 4.82 -11.32
CA GLU A 213 -5.74 5.74 -11.97
C GLU A 213 -6.37 5.13 -13.24
N ARG A 214 -5.56 4.45 -14.07
CA ARG A 214 -6.06 3.75 -15.27
C ARG A 214 -6.94 2.56 -14.90
N LEU A 215 -6.55 1.74 -13.93
CA LEU A 215 -7.36 0.63 -13.43
C LEU A 215 -8.70 1.12 -12.87
N LYS A 216 -8.68 2.13 -12.00
CA LYS A 216 -9.90 2.78 -11.48
C LYS A 216 -10.80 3.23 -12.62
N LYS A 217 -10.26 3.89 -13.64
CA LYS A 217 -11.03 4.35 -14.80
C LYS A 217 -11.68 3.19 -15.55
N ILE A 218 -10.94 2.12 -15.84
CA ILE A 218 -11.47 0.92 -16.52
C ILE A 218 -12.62 0.30 -15.72
N ILE A 219 -12.47 0.21 -14.39
CA ILE A 219 -13.48 -0.34 -13.47
C ILE A 219 -14.71 0.56 -13.39
N PHE A 220 -14.51 1.88 -13.32
CA PHE A 220 -15.57 2.87 -13.34
C PHE A 220 -16.40 2.79 -14.61
N ASP A 221 -15.74 2.77 -15.78
CA ASP A 221 -16.39 2.66 -17.09
C ASP A 221 -17.16 1.33 -17.25
N PHE A 222 -16.71 0.28 -16.59
CA PHE A 222 -17.39 -1.02 -16.58
C PHE A 222 -18.64 -1.03 -15.68
N SER A 223 -18.46 -0.66 -14.41
CA SER A 223 -19.46 -0.86 -13.34
C SER A 223 -20.43 0.31 -13.17
N GLY A 224 -20.08 1.52 -13.63
CA GLY A 224 -20.87 2.74 -13.44
C GLY A 224 -20.99 3.19 -11.98
N ARG A 225 -20.22 2.59 -11.07
CA ARG A 225 -20.23 2.94 -9.64
C ARG A 225 -19.31 4.14 -9.40
N LYS A 226 -19.87 5.24 -8.91
CA LYS A 226 -19.13 6.39 -8.35
C LYS A 226 -18.62 6.08 -6.96
#